data_AF-A0A7Y3FQ88-F1
#
_entry.id   AF-A0A7Y3FQ88-F1
#
_cell.length_a   1.000
_cell.length_b   1.000
_cell.length_c   1.000
_cell.angle_alpha   90.00
_cell.angle_beta   90.00
_cell.angle_gamma   90.00
#
_symmetry.space_group_name_H-M   'P 1'
#
loop_
_entity.id
_entity.type
_entity.pdbx_description
1 polymer ?
#
loop_
_entity_poly.entity_id
_entity_poly.type
_entity_poly.pdbx_seq_one_letter_code
_entity_poly.pdbx_strand_id
1 'polypeptide(L)'
;MIGLSVFTWGIGGVAYYASRRKHLVCQGCGLGWGHAREPGAASTSVAPAASSQGPAPRPTALPASGIGRRVVGTGLALLATLLITIGIVEFAPEAIAVGSVMGLAGSGTFWWGWKALQDRRQAVLQDLNRQVLLLATQKQGVLTVTDVAAALNLSIPAAEKVLEGLDDGFRVRSDISKEGVLYYEFPEVKHQKQLRGSESA
;
A
#
# COMPACT_ATOMS: atom_id res chain seq x y z
N MET A 1 19.90 6.65 -35.73
CA MET A 1 19.82 5.36 -35.02
C MET A 1 20.20 5.51 -33.54
N ILE A 2 19.38 6.18 -32.72
CA ILE A 2 19.65 6.39 -31.27
C ILE A 2 18.49 5.86 -30.39
N GLY A 3 17.35 5.47 -30.99
CA GLY A 3 16.15 5.04 -30.25
C GLY A 3 16.11 3.56 -29.80
N LEU A 4 17.00 2.70 -30.29
CA LEU A 4 16.92 1.25 -30.04
C LEU A 4 17.73 0.76 -28.81
N SER A 5 18.68 1.54 -28.31
CA SER A 5 19.57 1.11 -27.22
C SER A 5 18.98 1.30 -25.81
N VAL A 6 18.03 2.23 -25.65
CA VAL A 6 17.36 2.49 -24.35
C VAL A 6 16.43 1.34 -23.96
N PHE A 7 15.82 0.67 -24.93
CA PHE A 7 14.84 -0.38 -24.68
C PHE A 7 15.47 -1.69 -24.17
N THR A 8 16.67 -2.03 -24.65
CA THR A 8 17.37 -3.27 -24.31
C THR A 8 17.89 -3.30 -22.87
N TRP A 9 18.32 -2.15 -22.33
CA TRP A 9 18.86 -2.09 -20.97
C TRP A 9 17.79 -2.04 -19.88
N GLY A 10 16.62 -1.46 -20.17
CA GLY A 10 15.52 -1.37 -19.20
C GLY A 10 14.81 -2.71 -18.95
N ILE A 11 14.49 -3.45 -20.01
CA ILE A 11 13.74 -4.72 -19.88
C ILE A 11 14.60 -5.82 -19.27
N GLY A 12 15.88 -5.90 -19.65
CA GLY A 12 16.83 -6.84 -19.05
C GLY A 12 16.97 -6.65 -17.54
N GLY A 13 17.04 -5.39 -17.08
CA GLY A 13 17.08 -5.07 -15.66
C GLY A 13 15.80 -5.47 -14.91
N VAL A 14 14.62 -5.24 -15.50
CA VAL A 14 13.33 -5.63 -14.89
C VAL A 14 13.17 -7.16 -14.85
N ALA A 15 13.53 -7.87 -15.93
CA ALA A 15 13.49 -9.32 -15.98
C ALA A 15 14.49 -9.95 -15.00
N TYR A 16 15.71 -9.41 -14.93
CA TYR A 16 16.72 -9.81 -13.95
C TYR A 16 16.25 -9.57 -12.52
N TYR A 17 15.68 -8.40 -12.25
CA TYR A 17 15.14 -8.05 -10.93
C TYR A 17 13.95 -8.93 -10.54
N ALA A 18 13.03 -9.23 -11.47
CA ALA A 18 11.89 -10.12 -11.24
C ALA A 18 12.33 -11.56 -10.98
N SER A 19 13.35 -12.05 -11.71
CA SER A 19 13.97 -13.36 -11.46
C SER A 19 14.65 -13.40 -10.09
N ARG A 20 15.44 -12.37 -9.77
CA ARG A 20 16.24 -12.31 -8.54
C ARG A 20 15.39 -12.09 -7.29
N ARG A 21 14.22 -11.45 -7.39
CA ARG A 21 13.26 -11.32 -6.26
C ARG A 21 12.80 -12.65 -5.68
N LYS A 22 12.75 -13.73 -6.47
CA LYS A 22 12.35 -15.06 -5.99
C LYS A 22 13.36 -15.65 -5.00
N HIS A 23 14.61 -15.16 -5.02
CA HIS A 23 15.71 -15.61 -4.15
C HIS A 23 15.90 -14.73 -2.92
N LEU A 24 15.16 -13.62 -2.78
CA LEU A 24 15.21 -12.79 -1.58
C LEU A 24 14.40 -13.46 -0.47
N VAL A 25 15.05 -13.66 0.67
CA VAL A 25 14.47 -14.23 1.88
C VAL A 25 14.03 -13.09 2.80
N CYS A 26 12.82 -13.19 3.37
CA CYS A 26 12.31 -12.19 4.30
C CYS A 26 13.07 -12.26 5.63
N GLN A 27 13.61 -11.13 6.10
CA GLN A 27 14.36 -11.03 7.36
C GLN A 27 13.48 -11.30 8.61
N GLY A 28 12.15 -11.14 8.49
CA GLY A 28 11.23 -11.37 9.62
C GLY A 28 10.75 -12.81 9.76
N CYS A 29 10.52 -13.52 8.64
CA CYS A 29 9.92 -14.86 8.67
C CYS A 29 10.74 -15.97 7.99
N GLY A 30 11.90 -15.67 7.40
CA GLY A 30 12.78 -16.68 6.80
C GLY A 30 12.28 -17.34 5.51
N LEU A 31 11.10 -16.96 5.01
CA LEU A 31 10.52 -17.48 3.77
C LEU A 31 10.90 -16.61 2.58
N GLY A 32 10.91 -17.22 1.38
CA GLY A 32 11.03 -16.48 0.13
C GLY A 32 9.93 -15.42 0.01
N TRP A 33 10.24 -14.25 -0.53
CA TRP A 33 9.31 -13.11 -0.65
C TRP A 33 7.97 -13.43 -1.34
N GLY A 34 7.89 -14.54 -2.10
CA GLY A 34 6.63 -15.06 -2.66
C GLY A 34 5.63 -15.53 -1.61
N HIS A 35 6.11 -16.09 -0.49
CA HIS A 35 5.30 -16.61 0.63
C HIS A 35 5.29 -15.69 1.84
N ALA A 36 6.21 -14.72 1.91
CA ALA A 36 6.18 -13.68 2.94
C ALA A 36 4.88 -12.84 2.92
N ARG A 37 4.12 -12.90 1.82
CA ARG A 37 2.82 -12.24 1.64
C ARG A 37 1.61 -13.08 2.07
N GLU A 38 1.81 -14.36 2.41
CA GLU A 38 0.79 -15.21 3.01
C GLU A 38 0.91 -15.11 4.53
N PRO A 39 0.02 -14.34 5.21
CA PRO A 39 0.07 -14.21 6.66
C PRO A 39 -0.48 -15.50 7.26
N GLY A 40 0.40 -16.47 7.50
CA GLY A 40 0.03 -17.76 8.09
C GLY A 40 1.03 -18.90 7.87
N ALA A 41 1.93 -18.79 6.90
CA ALA A 41 2.93 -19.83 6.63
C ALA A 41 4.17 -19.71 7.53
N ALA A 42 4.08 -19.05 8.69
CA ALA A 42 5.16 -19.06 9.68
C ALA A 42 5.36 -20.51 10.14
N SER A 43 6.37 -21.13 9.55
CA SER A 43 6.86 -22.45 9.89
C SER A 43 7.10 -22.52 11.39
N THR A 44 6.51 -23.53 12.00
CA THR A 44 6.69 -23.95 13.37
C THR A 44 8.16 -24.29 13.61
N SER A 45 9.01 -23.29 13.90
CA SER A 45 10.36 -23.51 14.41
C SER A 45 10.44 -23.02 15.85
N VAL A 46 10.53 -23.99 16.74
CA VAL A 46 10.65 -23.88 18.20
C VAL A 46 11.85 -23.02 18.60
N ALA A 47 11.61 -21.94 19.37
CA ALA A 47 12.52 -21.38 20.37
C ALA A 47 11.75 -20.41 21.31
N PRO A 48 12.16 -20.26 22.60
CA PRO A 48 11.20 -20.00 23.67
C PRO A 48 11.05 -18.52 24.09
N ALA A 49 9.80 -18.19 24.45
CA ALA A 49 9.33 -17.22 25.44
C ALA A 49 10.01 -15.83 25.54
N ALA A 50 9.37 -14.83 24.95
CA ALA A 50 9.16 -13.53 25.59
C ALA A 50 7.86 -12.87 25.08
N SER A 51 7.05 -12.44 26.04
CA SER A 51 5.97 -11.42 25.98
C SER A 51 4.78 -11.61 25.02
N SER A 52 3.69 -12.13 25.59
CA SER A 52 2.30 -11.66 25.47
C SER A 52 2.00 -10.64 24.36
N GLN A 53 1.51 -11.11 23.22
CA GLN A 53 0.67 -10.32 22.33
C GLN A 53 -0.60 -11.10 22.08
N GLY A 54 -1.74 -10.51 22.47
CA GLY A 54 -3.07 -11.01 22.11
C GLY A 54 -3.20 -11.17 20.59
N PRO A 55 -4.22 -11.88 20.11
CA PRO A 55 -4.36 -12.21 18.69
C PRO A 55 -4.32 -10.92 17.86
N ALA A 56 -3.21 -10.69 17.15
CA ALA A 56 -3.08 -9.58 16.25
C ALA A 56 -4.25 -9.62 15.25
N PRO A 57 -4.94 -8.49 15.01
CA PRO A 57 -6.01 -8.46 14.02
C PRO A 57 -5.46 -8.98 12.69
N ARG A 58 -6.09 -10.04 12.18
CA ARG A 58 -5.67 -10.69 10.94
C ARG A 58 -5.64 -9.64 9.83
N PRO A 59 -4.50 -9.41 9.15
CA PRO A 59 -4.47 -8.50 8.03
C PRO A 59 -5.44 -9.03 6.98
N THR A 60 -6.45 -8.22 6.65
CA THR A 60 -7.35 -8.48 5.53
C THR A 60 -6.48 -8.74 4.31
N ALA A 61 -6.66 -9.89 3.66
CA ALA A 61 -5.84 -10.30 2.54
C ALA A 61 -5.86 -9.21 1.46
N LEU A 62 -4.76 -8.46 1.36
CA LEU A 62 -4.63 -7.41 0.37
C LEU A 62 -4.73 -8.08 -1.00
N PRO A 63 -5.47 -7.52 -1.97
CA PRO A 63 -5.63 -8.14 -3.28
C PRO A 63 -4.25 -8.41 -3.92
N ALA A 64 -4.10 -9.34 -4.88
CA ALA A 64 -2.81 -9.71 -5.48
C ALA A 64 -2.29 -8.67 -6.48
N SER A 65 -1.05 -8.18 -6.39
CA SER A 65 -0.56 -6.99 -7.13
C SER A 65 -0.77 -7.12 -8.63
N GLY A 66 -1.65 -6.29 -9.20
CA GLY A 66 -2.02 -6.27 -10.63
C GLY A 66 -0.93 -5.77 -11.58
N ILE A 67 0.35 -5.96 -11.24
CA ILE A 67 1.51 -5.57 -12.03
C ILE A 67 1.48 -6.22 -13.42
N GLY A 68 1.12 -7.50 -13.52
CA GLY A 68 1.04 -8.20 -14.80
C GLY A 68 0.07 -7.52 -15.78
N ARG A 69 -1.10 -7.08 -15.31
CA ARG A 69 -2.10 -6.38 -16.14
C ARG A 69 -1.60 -5.01 -16.62
N ARG A 70 -0.78 -4.31 -15.83
CA ARG A 70 -0.18 -3.02 -16.23
C ARG A 70 0.87 -3.21 -17.31
N VAL A 71 1.74 -4.20 -17.16
CA VAL A 71 2.77 -4.50 -18.17
C VAL A 71 2.12 -4.88 -19.49
N VAL A 72 1.06 -5.71 -19.45
CA VAL A 72 0.29 -6.09 -20.64
C VAL A 72 -0.39 -4.86 -21.27
N GLY A 73 -1.05 -4.01 -20.47
CA GLY A 73 -1.72 -2.81 -20.97
C GLY A 73 -0.76 -1.78 -21.60
N THR A 74 0.39 -1.53 -20.96
CA THR A 74 1.44 -0.66 -21.51
C THR A 74 2.04 -1.24 -22.79
N GLY A 75 2.24 -2.57 -22.85
CA GLY A 75 2.71 -3.25 -24.05
C GLY A 75 1.73 -3.12 -25.23
N LEU A 76 0.44 -3.33 -24.98
CA LEU A 76 -0.63 -3.16 -25.97
C LEU A 76 -0.73 -1.72 -26.48
N ALA A 77 -0.61 -0.73 -25.58
CA ALA A 77 -0.62 0.68 -25.95
C ALA A 77 0.58 1.05 -26.84
N LEU A 78 1.79 0.59 -26.50
CA LEU A 78 2.98 0.82 -27.33
C LEU A 78 2.87 0.14 -28.71
N LEU A 79 2.35 -1.10 -28.75
CA LEU A 79 2.12 -1.83 -30.00
C LEU A 79 1.07 -1.12 -30.87
N ALA A 80 -0.02 -0.63 -30.29
CA ALA A 80 -1.04 0.13 -30.99
C ALA A 80 -0.46 1.41 -31.60
N THR A 81 0.29 2.18 -30.82
CA THR A 81 0.98 3.39 -31.32
C THR A 81 1.93 3.07 -32.47
N LEU A 82 2.68 1.96 -32.38
CA LEU A 82 3.58 1.51 -33.44
C LEU A 82 2.80 1.17 -34.74
N LEU A 83 1.72 0.40 -34.64
CA LEU A 83 0.89 0.03 -35.79
C LEU A 83 0.26 1.25 -36.47
N ILE A 84 -0.21 2.24 -35.68
CA ILE A 84 -0.73 3.49 -36.22
C ILE A 84 0.36 4.27 -36.96
N THR A 85 1.57 4.36 -36.40
CA THR A 85 2.68 5.04 -37.10
C THR A 85 3.08 4.36 -38.41
N ILE A 86 3.10 3.03 -38.47
CA ILE A 86 3.39 2.29 -39.70
C ILE A 86 2.27 2.51 -40.73
N GLY A 87 1.00 2.41 -40.32
CA GLY A 87 -0.15 2.62 -41.20
C GLY A 87 -0.21 4.02 -41.84
N ILE A 88 0.24 5.06 -41.13
CA ILE A 88 0.33 6.43 -41.67
C ILE A 88 1.42 6.54 -42.74
N VAL A 89 2.56 5.86 -42.57
CA VAL A 89 3.68 5.92 -43.52
C VAL A 89 3.38 5.13 -44.80
N GLU A 90 2.69 3.99 -44.68
CA GLU A 90 2.40 3.10 -45.82
C GLU A 90 1.03 3.35 -46.48
N PHE A 91 0.23 4.29 -45.98
CA PHE A 91 -1.16 4.53 -46.42
C PHE A 91 -2.05 3.27 -46.37
N ALA A 92 -1.85 2.42 -45.36
CA ALA A 92 -2.62 1.19 -45.16
C ALA A 92 -3.77 1.41 -44.14
N PRO A 93 -5.03 1.61 -44.58
CA PRO A 93 -6.14 1.93 -43.68
C PRO A 93 -6.50 0.79 -42.72
N GLU A 94 -6.23 -0.47 -43.09
CA GLU A 94 -6.45 -1.63 -42.21
C GLU A 94 -5.55 -1.61 -40.96
N ALA A 95 -4.32 -1.14 -41.08
CA ALA A 95 -3.39 -1.04 -39.95
C ALA A 95 -3.86 0.02 -38.93
N ILE A 96 -4.46 1.11 -39.41
CA ILE A 96 -5.03 2.18 -38.57
C ILE A 96 -6.27 1.67 -37.81
N ALA A 97 -7.12 0.87 -38.48
CA ALA A 97 -8.30 0.29 -37.86
C ALA A 97 -7.94 -0.69 -36.73
N VAL A 98 -7.00 -1.60 -36.98
CA VAL A 98 -6.52 -2.56 -35.96
C VAL A 98 -5.82 -1.85 -34.80
N GLY A 99 -4.96 -0.87 -35.10
CA GLY A 99 -4.28 -0.07 -34.07
C GLY A 99 -5.23 0.69 -33.16
N SER A 100 -6.33 1.23 -33.70
CA SER A 100 -7.34 1.97 -32.93
C SER A 100 -8.08 1.09 -31.92
N VAL A 101 -8.51 -0.11 -32.33
CA VAL A 101 -9.20 -1.06 -31.45
C VAL A 101 -8.27 -1.56 -30.34
N MET A 102 -7.01 -1.87 -30.68
CA MET A 102 -6.00 -2.25 -29.69
C MET A 102 -5.65 -1.11 -28.72
N GLY A 103 -5.60 0.13 -29.19
CA GLY A 103 -5.31 1.30 -28.36
C GLY A 103 -6.37 1.51 -27.27
N LEU A 104 -7.65 1.36 -27.62
CA LEU A 104 -8.76 1.46 -26.66
C LEU A 104 -8.72 0.31 -25.63
N ALA A 105 -8.46 -0.92 -26.06
CA ALA A 105 -8.31 -2.07 -25.16
C ALA A 105 -7.11 -1.93 -24.21
N GLY A 106 -5.96 -1.47 -24.72
CA GLY A 106 -4.76 -1.21 -23.93
C GLY A 106 -4.99 -0.14 -22.85
N SER A 107 -5.65 0.96 -23.21
CA SER A 107 -5.96 2.06 -22.30
C SER A 107 -6.94 1.63 -21.19
N GLY A 108 -7.95 0.82 -21.53
CA GLY A 108 -8.89 0.27 -20.56
C GLY A 108 -8.21 -0.62 -19.51
N THR A 109 -7.31 -1.52 -19.94
CA THR A 109 -6.58 -2.39 -18.99
C THR A 109 -5.60 -1.62 -18.11
N PHE A 110 -5.00 -0.54 -18.62
CA PHE A 110 -4.16 0.37 -17.85
C PHE A 110 -4.97 1.12 -16.77
N TRP A 111 -6.11 1.70 -17.14
CA TRP A 111 -7.00 2.41 -16.22
C TRP A 111 -7.48 1.50 -15.08
N TRP A 112 -7.89 0.27 -15.40
CA TRP A 112 -8.33 -0.70 -14.39
C TRP A 112 -7.17 -1.14 -13.48
N GLY A 113 -5.97 -1.25 -14.03
CA GLY A 113 -4.74 -1.49 -13.27
C GLY A 113 -4.40 -0.35 -12.29
N TRP A 114 -4.69 0.90 -12.64
CA TRP A 114 -4.52 2.07 -11.76
C TRP A 114 -5.56 2.09 -10.64
N LYS A 115 -6.84 1.87 -10.96
CA LYS A 115 -7.93 1.79 -9.97
C LYS A 115 -7.63 0.74 -8.90
N ALA A 116 -7.17 -0.45 -9.31
CA ALA A 116 -6.74 -1.49 -8.38
C ALA A 116 -5.53 -1.12 -7.48
N LEU A 117 -4.75 -0.09 -7.83
CA LEU A 117 -3.74 0.48 -6.92
C LEU A 117 -4.38 1.35 -5.86
N GLN A 118 -5.29 2.22 -6.29
CA GLN A 118 -5.97 3.17 -5.42
C GLN A 118 -6.79 2.41 -4.38
N ASP A 119 -7.53 1.38 -4.81
CA ASP A 119 -8.33 0.54 -3.92
C ASP A 119 -7.46 -0.13 -2.83
N ARG A 120 -6.23 -0.56 -3.18
CA ARG A 120 -5.28 -1.08 -2.19
C ARG A 120 -4.77 -0.03 -1.23
N ARG A 121 -4.40 1.13 -1.76
CA ARG A 121 -3.89 2.23 -0.93
C ARG A 121 -4.94 2.60 0.10
N GLN A 122 -6.20 2.68 -0.34
CA GLN A 122 -7.35 2.91 0.54
C GLN A 122 -7.50 1.79 1.58
N ALA A 123 -7.43 0.51 1.18
CA ALA A 123 -7.53 -0.60 2.12
C ALA A 123 -6.40 -0.60 3.18
N VAL A 124 -5.17 -0.31 2.77
CA VAL A 124 -4.03 -0.20 3.70
C VAL A 124 -4.20 0.99 4.65
N LEU A 125 -4.63 2.15 4.14
CA LEU A 125 -4.89 3.32 4.98
C LEU A 125 -6.03 3.06 5.97
N GLN A 126 -7.11 2.40 5.54
CA GLN A 126 -8.21 2.04 6.42
C GLN A 126 -7.77 1.10 7.55
N ASP A 127 -6.91 0.12 7.24
CA ASP A 127 -6.38 -0.78 8.26
C ASP A 127 -5.45 -0.05 9.25
N LEU A 128 -4.56 0.81 8.75
CA LEU A 128 -3.72 1.66 9.60
C LEU A 128 -4.56 2.57 10.51
N ASN A 129 -5.58 3.23 9.96
CA ASN A 129 -6.48 4.08 10.74
C ASN A 129 -7.18 3.30 11.85
N ARG A 130 -7.64 2.07 11.56
CA ARG A 130 -8.23 1.19 12.58
C ARG A 130 -7.23 0.84 13.68
N GLN A 131 -5.98 0.52 13.32
CA GLN A 131 -4.94 0.20 14.31
C GLN A 131 -4.62 1.41 15.20
N VAL A 132 -4.58 2.63 14.65
CA VAL A 132 -4.42 3.87 15.42
C VAL A 132 -5.57 4.09 16.40
N LEU A 133 -6.82 3.86 15.98
CA LEU A 133 -7.99 3.98 16.88
C LEU A 133 -7.95 2.95 18.03
N LEU A 134 -7.50 1.72 17.76
CA LEU A 134 -7.29 0.71 18.79
C LEU A 134 -6.18 1.13 19.75
N LEU A 135 -5.09 1.68 19.24
CA LEU A 135 -4.00 2.21 20.06
C LEU A 135 -4.46 3.40 20.92
N ALA A 136 -5.27 4.31 20.35
CA ALA A 136 -5.87 5.43 21.08
C ALA A 136 -6.74 4.93 22.23
N THR A 137 -7.51 3.87 22.01
CA THR A 137 -8.33 3.23 23.05
C THR A 137 -7.46 2.69 24.19
N GLN A 138 -6.32 2.07 23.87
CA GLN A 138 -5.37 1.58 24.88
C GLN A 138 -4.69 2.71 25.65
N LYS A 139 -4.37 3.82 24.97
CA LYS A 139 -3.71 5.02 25.53
C LYS A 139 -4.67 6.08 26.04
N GLN A 140 -5.94 5.71 26.28
CA GLN A 140 -6.97 6.55 26.91
C GLN A 140 -7.33 7.83 26.12
N GLY A 141 -7.20 7.78 24.80
CA GLY A 141 -7.65 8.85 23.90
C GLY A 141 -6.64 9.97 23.66
N VAL A 142 -5.38 9.82 24.09
CA VAL A 142 -4.30 10.76 23.76
C VAL A 142 -3.13 9.99 23.14
N LEU A 143 -2.67 10.42 21.98
CA LEU A 143 -1.54 9.82 21.28
C LEU A 143 -0.52 10.87 20.84
N THR A 144 0.76 10.52 20.90
CA THR A 144 1.83 11.29 20.25
C THR A 144 2.27 10.63 18.95
N VAL A 145 2.94 11.39 18.08
CA VAL A 145 3.53 10.85 16.85
C VAL A 145 4.53 9.73 17.16
N THR A 146 5.29 9.87 18.24
CA THR A 146 6.27 8.86 18.68
C THR A 146 5.61 7.60 19.20
N ASP A 147 4.49 7.71 19.94
CA ASP A 147 3.70 6.55 20.37
C ASP A 147 3.22 5.72 19.17
N VAL A 148 2.68 6.38 18.14
CA VAL A 148 2.18 5.72 16.93
C VAL A 148 3.32 5.12 16.11
N ALA A 149 4.43 5.85 15.95
CA ALA A 149 5.61 5.36 15.25
C ALA A 149 6.18 4.10 15.92
N ALA A 150 6.30 4.10 17.24
CA ALA A 150 6.80 2.96 18.00
C ALA A 150 5.84 1.77 17.98
N ALA A 151 4.54 1.99 18.16
CA ALA A 151 3.55 0.92 18.23
C ALA A 151 3.30 0.24 16.88
N LEU A 152 3.29 1.01 15.78
CA LEU A 152 2.97 0.51 14.44
C LEU A 152 4.21 0.24 13.58
N ASN A 153 5.41 0.38 14.14
CA ASN A 153 6.69 0.29 13.42
C ASN A 153 6.73 1.20 12.17
N LEU A 154 6.19 2.41 12.29
CA LEU A 154 6.19 3.42 11.23
C LEU A 154 7.35 4.39 11.43
N SER A 155 7.85 4.97 10.33
CA SER A 155 8.74 6.12 10.44
C SER A 155 7.97 7.31 11.02
N ILE A 156 8.66 8.19 11.77
CA ILE A 156 8.09 9.43 12.31
C ILE A 156 7.25 10.21 11.26
N PRO A 157 7.76 10.53 10.06
CA PRO A 157 6.98 11.27 9.06
C PRO A 157 5.81 10.47 8.47
N ALA A 158 5.85 9.14 8.53
CA ALA A 158 4.73 8.31 8.12
C ALA A 158 3.62 8.31 9.20
N ALA A 159 4.00 8.20 10.47
CA ALA A 159 3.07 8.28 11.59
C ALA A 159 2.38 9.66 11.65
N GLU A 160 3.13 10.74 11.44
CA GLU A 160 2.60 12.11 11.35
C GLU A 160 1.55 12.22 10.25
N LYS A 161 1.85 11.77 9.02
CA LYS A 161 0.88 11.79 7.91
C LYS A 161 -0.39 10.97 8.17
N VAL A 162 -0.27 9.85 8.89
CA VAL A 162 -1.43 9.04 9.27
C VAL A 162 -2.30 9.79 10.27
N LEU A 163 -1.70 10.44 11.27
CA LEU A 163 -2.41 11.23 12.27
C LEU A 163 -3.02 12.50 11.68
N GLU A 164 -2.29 13.22 10.82
CA GLU A 164 -2.79 14.36 10.06
C GLU A 164 -3.97 13.97 9.17
N GLY A 165 -3.93 12.79 8.54
CA GLY A 165 -5.05 12.27 7.75
C GLY A 165 -6.28 11.88 8.58
N LEU A 166 -6.14 11.75 9.89
CA LEU A 166 -7.25 11.52 10.84
C LEU A 166 -7.74 12.82 11.50
N ASP A 167 -6.93 13.87 11.48
CA ASP A 167 -7.27 15.18 12.04
C ASP A 167 -8.29 15.90 11.14
N ASP A 168 -9.56 15.79 11.54
CA ASP A 168 -10.68 16.52 10.95
C ASP A 168 -11.14 17.70 11.83
N GLY A 169 -10.43 17.97 12.93
CA GLY A 169 -10.78 18.97 13.93
C GLY A 169 -11.95 18.61 14.86
N PHE A 170 -12.65 17.49 14.61
CA PHE A 170 -13.83 17.07 15.37
C PHE A 170 -13.60 15.76 16.11
N ARG A 171 -13.21 14.71 15.41
CA ARG A 171 -12.96 13.35 15.91
C ARG A 171 -11.55 13.18 16.43
N VAL A 172 -10.60 13.84 15.79
CA VAL A 172 -9.22 13.93 16.23
C VAL A 172 -8.83 15.41 16.23
N ARG A 173 -8.11 15.85 17.26
CA ARG A 173 -7.62 17.22 17.37
C ARG A 173 -6.14 17.19 17.70
N SER A 174 -5.36 17.93 16.92
CA SER A 174 -3.99 18.23 17.28
C SER A 174 -3.93 19.42 18.26
N ASP A 175 -3.16 19.27 19.32
CA ASP A 175 -2.82 20.35 20.25
C ASP A 175 -1.32 20.29 20.58
N ILE A 176 -0.71 21.45 20.74
CA ILE A 176 0.71 21.57 21.07
C ILE A 176 0.78 21.96 22.54
N SER A 177 1.40 21.10 23.36
CA SER A 177 1.56 21.45 24.77
C SER A 177 2.56 22.59 24.95
N LYS A 178 2.58 23.16 26.16
CA LYS A 178 3.48 24.25 26.54
C LYS A 178 4.97 23.85 26.42
N GLU A 179 5.24 22.55 26.46
CA GLU A 179 6.56 21.94 26.31
C GLU A 179 6.94 21.68 24.84
N GLY A 180 6.08 22.05 23.88
CA GLY A 180 6.33 21.91 22.44
C GLY A 180 6.09 20.50 21.89
N VAL A 181 5.35 19.66 22.61
CA VAL A 181 5.02 18.30 22.16
C VAL A 181 3.64 18.30 21.50
N LEU A 182 3.57 17.73 20.30
CA LEU A 182 2.32 17.58 19.54
C LEU A 182 1.55 16.35 20.03
N TYR A 183 0.36 16.59 20.58
CA TYR A 183 -0.57 15.56 21.02
C TYR A 183 -1.78 15.52 20.10
N TYR A 184 -2.27 14.31 19.84
CA TYR A 184 -3.52 14.07 19.14
C TYR A 184 -4.54 13.52 20.14
N GLU A 185 -5.58 14.29 20.39
CA GLU A 185 -6.69 13.91 21.25
C GLU A 185 -7.82 13.28 20.44
N PHE A 186 -8.39 12.19 20.96
CA PHE A 186 -9.53 11.46 20.43
C PHE A 186 -10.71 11.61 21.40
N PRO A 187 -11.53 12.67 21.27
CA PRO A 187 -12.57 13.00 22.26
C PRO A 187 -13.59 11.88 22.46
N GLU A 188 -13.96 11.16 21.40
CA GLU A 188 -14.91 10.04 21.46
C GLU A 188 -14.45 8.92 22.40
N VAL A 189 -13.16 8.58 22.33
CA VAL A 189 -12.54 7.54 23.18
C VAL A 189 -12.49 8.00 24.64
N LYS A 190 -12.13 9.27 24.86
CA LYS A 190 -12.05 9.87 26.20
C LYS A 190 -13.42 9.91 26.86
N HIS A 191 -14.46 10.31 26.11
CA HIS A 191 -15.83 10.39 26.61
C HIS A 191 -16.44 9.02 26.91
N GLN A 192 -16.18 8.02 26.06
CA GLN A 192 -16.67 6.65 26.30
C GLN A 192 -16.14 6.06 27.62
N LYS A 193 -14.89 6.35 27.98
CA LYS A 193 -14.30 5.92 29.25
C LYS A 193 -14.99 6.58 30.44
N GLN A 194 -15.33 7.87 30.35
CA GLN A 194 -16.01 8.60 31.43
C GLN A 194 -17.39 8.00 31.72
N LEU A 195 -18.16 7.69 30.67
CA LEU A 195 -19.48 7.06 30.80
C LEU A 195 -19.40 5.66 31.43
N ARG A 196 -18.44 4.82 30.98
CA ARG A 196 -18.22 3.49 31.56
C ARG A 196 -17.73 3.54 33.00
N GLY A 197 -16.93 4.53 33.36
CA GLY A 197 -16.46 4.72 34.73
C GLY A 197 -17.56 5.16 35.70
N SER A 198 -18.56 5.92 35.20
CA SER A 198 -19.71 6.36 36.00
C SER A 198 -20.80 5.29 36.19
N GLU A 199 -20.89 4.27 35.33
CA GLU A 199 -21.82 3.14 35.50
C GLU A 199 -21.32 2.08 36.49
N SER A 200 -20.05 2.14 36.90
CA SER A 200 -19.42 1.18 37.81
C SER A 200 -19.25 1.70 39.26
N ALA A 201 -19.91 2.80 39.61
CA ALA A 201 -19.92 3.42 40.95
C ALA A 201 -21.35 3.48 41.49
#